data_AF-F0YF75-F1
#
_entry.id   AF-F0YF75-F1
#
_cell.length_a   1.000
_cell.length_b   1.000
_cell.length_c   1.000
_cell.angle_alpha   90.00
_cell.angle_beta   90.00
_cell.angle_gamma   90.00
#
_symmetry.space_group_name_H-M   'P 1'
#
loop_
_entity.id
_entity.type
_entity.pdbx_description
1 polymer ?
#
loop_
_entity_poly.entity_id
_entity_poly.type
_entity_poly.pdbx_seq_one_letter_code
_entity_poly.pdbx_strand_id
1 'polypeptide(L)' 'FVKLILCVAIDLVGASTYAIPAIGEGFDVGWAPVQAALVNYLFGNGLITGFAFLEEILPGTDFIPTATIAWFYE' A
#
# COMPACT_ATOMS: atom_id res chain seq x y z
N PHE A 1 17.54 -3.87 -4.63
CA PHE A 1 17.06 -4.99 -3.80
C PHE A 1 16.39 -4.52 -2.50
N VAL A 2 17.01 -3.64 -1.68
CA VAL A 2 16.36 -3.14 -0.45
C VAL A 2 14.99 -2.49 -0.72
N LYS A 3 14.89 -1.67 -1.78
CA LYS A 3 13.63 -1.05 -2.20
C LYS A 3 12.52 -2.06 -2.51
N LEU A 4 12.84 -3.13 -3.24
CA LEU A 4 11.90 -4.21 -3.54
C LEU A 4 11.39 -4.89 -2.26
N ILE A 5 12.28 -5.18 -1.31
CA ILE A 5 11.90 -5.80 -0.03
C ILE A 5 10.93 -4.90 0.73
N LEU A 6 11.17 -3.58 0.74
CA LEU A 6 10.26 -2.62 1.37
C LEU A 6 8.90 -2.56 0.65
N CYS A 7 8.88 -2.57 -0.68
CA CYS A 7 7.64 -2.56 -1.45
C CYS A 7 6.79 -3.80 -1.18
N VAL A 8 7.42 -4.98 -1.23
CA VAL A 8 6.74 -6.24 -0.90
C VAL A 8 6.24 -6.26 0.54
N ALA A 9 7.02 -5.71 1.49
CA ALA A 9 6.60 -5.63 2.88
C ALA A 9 5.39 -4.69 3.06
N ILE A 10 5.36 -3.55 2.38
CA ILE A 10 4.23 -2.61 2.41
C ILE A 10 2.97 -3.29 1.90
N ASP A 11 3.02 -3.88 0.69
CA ASP A 11 1.86 -4.54 0.07
C ASP A 11 1.36 -5.74 0.91
N LEU A 12 2.27 -6.48 1.58
CA LEU A 12 1.87 -7.58 2.47
C LEU A 12 1.19 -7.12 3.75
N VAL A 13 1.53 -5.94 4.27
CA VAL A 13 0.87 -5.37 5.45
C VAL A 13 -0.53 -4.88 5.07
N GLY A 14 -0.68 -4.19 3.94
CA GLY A 14 -1.98 -3.82 3.39
C GLY A 14 -2.89 -5.03 3.17
N ALA A 15 -2.38 -6.03 2.45
CA ALA A 15 -3.12 -7.28 2.20
C ALA A 15 -3.41 -8.11 3.46
N SER A 16 -2.80 -7.82 4.61
CA SER A 16 -3.07 -8.54 5.87
C SER A 16 -4.45 -8.22 6.46
N THR A 17 -5.05 -7.08 6.06
CA THR A 17 -6.43 -6.67 6.39
C THR A 17 -7.47 -7.72 5.97
N TYR A 18 -7.20 -8.52 4.93
CA TYR A 18 -8.08 -9.62 4.50
C TYR A 18 -8.14 -10.82 5.45
N ALA A 19 -7.21 -10.94 6.41
CA ALA A 19 -7.24 -12.03 7.37
C ALA A 19 -8.47 -11.97 8.29
N ILE A 20 -9.01 -10.77 8.56
CA ILE A 20 -10.22 -10.55 9.35
C ILE A 20 -11.08 -9.47 8.67
N PRO A 21 -11.94 -9.88 7.71
CA PRO A 21 -12.85 -8.96 7.03
C PRO A 21 -13.72 -8.22 8.06
N ALA A 22 -13.90 -6.91 7.89
CA ALA A 22 -14.57 -5.95 8.80
C ALA A 22 -13.76 -5.35 9.97
N ILE A 23 -12.70 -6.01 10.48
CA ILE A 23 -11.76 -5.34 11.42
C ILE A 23 -10.66 -4.65 10.63
N GLY A 24 -10.22 -5.27 9.53
CA GLY A 24 -9.21 -4.72 8.64
C GLY A 24 -9.60 -3.36 8.04
N GLU A 25 -10.85 -3.17 7.61
CA GLU A 25 -11.30 -1.87 7.06
C GLU A 25 -11.16 -0.70 8.06
N GLY A 26 -11.19 -0.98 9.36
CA GLY A 26 -10.90 0.01 10.39
C GLY A 26 -9.40 0.30 10.57
N PHE A 27 -8.55 -0.66 10.26
CA PHE A 27 -7.09 -0.51 10.24
C PHE A 27 -6.64 0.37 9.07
N ASP A 28 -7.32 0.27 7.92
CA ASP A 28 -6.98 1.01 6.70
C ASP A 28 -7.08 2.53 6.89
N VAL A 29 -7.95 3.02 7.80
CA VAL A 29 -8.02 4.45 8.18
C VAL A 29 -6.68 4.97 8.71
N GLY A 30 -5.94 4.12 9.43
CA GLY A 30 -4.60 4.45 9.93
C GLY A 30 -3.50 4.04 8.95
N TRP A 31 -3.65 2.90 8.28
CA TRP A 31 -2.62 2.34 7.42
C TRP A 31 -2.52 3.04 6.06
N ALA A 32 -3.62 3.41 5.41
CA ALA A 32 -3.62 4.13 4.14
C ALA A 32 -2.73 5.39 4.12
N PRO A 33 -2.79 6.32 5.10
CA PRO A 33 -1.89 7.47 5.12
C PRO A 33 -0.43 7.09 5.41
N VAL A 34 -0.19 6.03 6.18
CA VAL A 34 1.17 5.50 6.43
C VAL A 34 1.75 4.91 5.14
N GLN A 35 1.00 4.07 4.44
CA GLN A 35 1.35 3.51 3.13
C GLN A 35 1.65 4.62 2.12
N ALA A 36 0.78 5.63 2.02
CA ALA A 36 0.99 6.78 1.16
C ALA A 36 2.31 7.51 1.48
N ALA A 37 2.61 7.75 2.77
CA ALA A 37 3.86 8.40 3.17
C ALA A 37 5.10 7.56 2.84
N LEU A 38 5.05 6.24 3.06
CA LEU A 38 6.13 5.31 2.73
C LEU A 38 6.37 5.26 1.21
N VAL A 39 5.31 5.13 0.43
CA VAL A 39 5.38 5.11 -1.04
C VAL A 39 5.88 6.45 -1.58
N ASN A 40 5.44 7.57 -1.01
CA ASN A 40 5.95 8.89 -1.40
C ASN A 40 7.45 9.02 -1.10
N TYR A 41 7.91 8.53 0.05
CA TYR A 41 9.33 8.52 0.41
C TYR A 41 10.17 7.66 -0.55
N LEU A 42 9.61 6.52 -1.01
CA LEU A 42 10.32 5.60 -1.90
C LEU A 42 10.37 6.11 -3.34
N PHE A 43 9.28 6.67 -3.87
CA PHE A 43 9.13 6.95 -5.30
C PHE A 43 9.11 8.44 -5.65
N GLY A 44 8.83 9.32 -4.68
CA GLY A 44 8.69 10.77 -4.91
C GLY A 44 7.57 11.13 -5.91
N ASN A 45 6.72 10.18 -6.29
CA ASN A 45 5.71 10.34 -7.33
C ASN A 45 4.32 10.44 -6.69
N GLY A 46 3.69 11.61 -6.83
CA GLY A 46 2.37 11.90 -6.25
C GLY A 46 1.25 11.03 -6.84
N LEU A 47 1.36 10.56 -8.08
CA LEU A 47 0.38 9.66 -8.66
C LEU A 47 0.44 8.28 -7.99
N ILE A 48 1.64 7.70 -7.90
CA ILE A 48 1.86 6.40 -7.24
C ILE A 48 1.45 6.47 -5.77
N THR A 49 1.76 7.59 -5.10
CA THR A 49 1.34 7.87 -3.72
C THR A 49 -0.18 7.88 -3.59
N GLY A 50 -0.88 8.57 -4.49
CA GLY A 50 -2.33 8.62 -4.50
C GLY A 50 -2.97 7.25 -4.77
N PHE A 51 -2.40 6.47 -5.69
CA PHE A 51 -2.87 5.11 -5.97
C PHE A 51 -2.69 4.19 -4.77
N ALA A 52 -1.53 4.21 -4.11
CA ALA A 52 -1.28 3.39 -2.93
C ALA A 52 -2.16 3.79 -1.73
N PHE A 53 -2.56 5.06 -1.62
CA PHE A 53 -3.56 5.49 -0.65
C PHE A 53 -4.96 4.98 -0.99
N LEU A 54 -5.36 5.12 -2.26
CA LEU A 54 -6.68 4.71 -2.74
C LEU A 54 -6.88 3.20 -2.66
N GLU A 55 -5.83 2.44 -2.92
CA GLU A 55 -5.80 0.99 -2.78
C GLU A 55 -6.22 0.54 -1.38
N GLU A 56 -5.69 1.17 -0.33
CA GLU A 56 -5.97 0.80 1.06
C GLU A 56 -7.29 1.39 1.57
N ILE A 57 -7.61 2.64 1.21
CA ILE A 57 -8.80 3.29 1.78
C ILE A 57 -10.11 2.78 1.15
N LEU A 58 -10.02 2.15 -0.02
CA LEU A 58 -11.18 1.61 -0.71
C LEU A 58 -11.37 0.14 -0.33
N PRO A 59 -12.57 -0.23 0.15
CA PRO A 59 -12.80 -1.61 0.56
C PRO A 59 -12.70 -2.55 -0.63
N GLY A 60 -11.89 -3.60 -0.49
CA GLY A 60 -11.75 -4.63 -1.50
C GLY A 60 -10.71 -4.34 -2.58
N THR A 61 -9.81 -3.37 -2.39
CA THR A 61 -8.70 -3.10 -3.32
C THR A 61 -7.30 -3.39 -2.77
N ASP A 62 -7.13 -3.64 -1.47
CA ASP A 62 -5.83 -3.91 -0.78
C ASP A 62 -5.08 -5.18 -1.25
N PHE A 63 -5.62 -5.92 -2.22
CA PHE A 63 -4.94 -7.08 -2.82
C PHE A 63 -4.04 -6.69 -4.00
N ILE A 64 -4.13 -5.44 -4.48
CA ILE A 64 -3.41 -4.96 -5.66
C ILE A 64 -2.03 -4.47 -5.20
N PRO A 65 -0.90 -5.14 -5.50
CA PRO A 65 0.39 -4.78 -4.91
C PRO A 65 0.99 -3.50 -5.52
N THR A 66 0.45 -2.30 -5.22
CA THR A 66 0.78 -1.05 -5.91
C THR A 66 2.23 -0.65 -5.70
N ALA A 67 2.81 -0.86 -4.51
CA ALA A 67 4.21 -0.51 -4.26
C ALA A 67 5.15 -1.42 -5.07
N THR A 68 4.86 -2.72 -5.16
CA THR A 68 5.66 -3.67 -5.95
C THR A 68 5.49 -3.43 -7.46
N ILE A 69 4.28 -3.10 -7.92
CA ILE A 69 4.02 -2.69 -9.32
C ILE A 69 4.81 -1.43 -9.64
N ALA A 70 4.75 -0.41 -8.78
CA ALA A 70 5.50 0.82 -8.94
C ALA A 70 7.01 0.57 -9.04
N TRP A 71 7.55 -0.32 -8.20
CA TRP A 71 8.96 -0.72 -8.25
C TRP A 71 9.35 -1.36 -9.58
N PHE A 72 8.44 -2.07 -10.25
CA PHE A 72 8.71 -2.69 -11.54
C PHE A 72 8.78 -1.67 -12.70
N TYR A 73 8.05 -0.55 -12.58
CA TYR A 73 7.93 0.47 -13.63
C TYR A 73 8.84 1.68 -13.46
N GLU A 74 9.42 1.86 -12.29
CA GLU A 74 10.42 2.89 -12.00
C GLU A 74 11.83 2.48 -12.44
#